data_AF-A0A177U3X8-F1
#
_entry.id   AF-A0A177U3X8-F1
#
_cell.length_a   1.000
_cell.length_b   1.000
_cell.length_c   1.000
_cell.angle_alpha   90.00
_cell.angle_beta   90.00
_cell.angle_gamma   90.00
#
_symmetry.space_group_name_H-M   'P 1'
#
loop_
_entity.id
_entity.type
_entity.pdbx_description
1 polymer ?
#
loop_
_entity_poly.entity_id
_entity_poly.type
_entity_poly.pdbx_seq_one_letter_code
_entity_poly.pdbx_strand_id
1 'polypeptide(L)'
;MATSPSATTTVPSYNLSQDDHTIQVRIHCPLAPPNSKPNVVSDGQIFGFTCPKMGRSPYYLPLYLPMPVHSPTLVRDPARSALIVTLRKPQPGVHIPGPSLLQPSLHPDLPFIPEIMDSGAKIPVSSPDTLDNRQSYLGID
;
A
#
# COMPACT_ATOMS: atom_id res chain seq x y z
N MET A 1 -5.30 -0.23 33.65
CA MET A 1 -5.66 -0.34 32.23
C MET A 1 -5.17 0.91 31.52
N ALA A 2 -4.11 0.81 30.72
CA ALA A 2 -3.70 1.91 29.86
C ALA A 2 -4.50 1.81 28.57
N THR A 3 -5.44 2.73 28.36
CA THR A 3 -6.07 2.91 27.04
C THR A 3 -4.98 3.37 26.09
N SER A 4 -4.62 2.51 25.13
CA SER A 4 -3.74 2.87 24.01
C SER A 4 -4.20 4.19 23.41
N PRO A 5 -3.33 5.20 23.22
CA PRO A 5 -3.74 6.42 22.53
C PRO A 5 -4.23 5.99 21.15
N SER A 6 -5.51 6.26 20.86
CA SER A 6 -6.09 6.07 19.53
C SER A 6 -5.19 6.83 18.56
N ALA A 7 -4.40 6.10 17.77
CA ALA A 7 -3.47 6.70 16.83
C ALA A 7 -4.31 7.44 15.78
N THR A 8 -4.47 8.75 15.95
CA THR A 8 -5.26 9.57 15.04
C THR A 8 -4.46 9.72 13.74
N THR A 9 -4.70 8.81 12.82
CA THR A 9 -4.08 8.82 11.50
C THR A 9 -4.45 10.11 10.78
N THR A 10 -3.45 10.85 10.30
CA THR A 10 -3.68 12.13 9.61
C THR A 10 -3.69 11.90 8.11
N VAL A 11 -4.75 12.33 7.42
CA VAL A 11 -4.76 12.36 5.95
C VAL A 11 -3.99 13.60 5.47
N PRO A 12 -2.96 13.46 4.62
CA PRO A 12 -2.31 14.62 3.99
C PRO A 12 -3.22 15.26 2.95
N SER A 13 -3.01 16.54 2.63
CA SER A 13 -3.66 17.10 1.44
C SER A 13 -3.03 16.53 0.18
N TYR A 14 -3.84 16.28 -0.85
CA TYR A 14 -3.38 15.72 -2.10
C TYR A 14 -4.18 16.25 -3.29
N ASN A 15 -3.60 16.10 -4.48
CA ASN A 15 -4.23 16.36 -5.74
C ASN A 15 -3.91 15.23 -6.71
N LEU A 16 -4.88 14.87 -7.54
CA LEU A 16 -4.75 13.86 -8.58
C LEU A 16 -4.82 14.53 -9.95
N SER A 17 -3.85 14.21 -10.77
CA SER A 17 -3.82 14.57 -12.20
C SER A 17 -3.50 13.31 -13.00
N GLN A 18 -3.77 13.33 -14.30
CA GLN A 18 -3.52 12.19 -15.16
C GLN A 18 -3.22 12.64 -16.58
N ASP A 19 -2.47 11.81 -17.29
CA ASP A 19 -2.31 11.86 -18.74
C ASP A 19 -2.80 10.53 -19.34
N ASP A 20 -2.52 10.27 -20.61
CA ASP A 20 -2.96 9.04 -21.26
C ASP A 20 -2.39 7.77 -20.62
N HIS A 21 -1.19 7.81 -20.03
CA HIS A 21 -0.45 6.64 -19.58
C HIS A 21 -0.36 6.55 -18.06
N THR A 22 -0.50 7.65 -17.35
CA THR A 22 -0.19 7.74 -15.92
C THR A 22 -1.23 8.50 -15.12
N ILE A 23 -1.25 8.22 -13.82
CA ILE A 23 -1.93 8.99 -12.80
C ILE A 23 -0.87 9.52 -11.85
N GLN A 24 -0.85 10.82 -11.62
CA GLN A 24 0.04 11.47 -10.68
C GLN A 24 -0.72 11.90 -9.44
N VAL A 25 -0.28 11.40 -8.28
CA VAL A 25 -0.74 11.80 -6.96
C VAL A 25 0.28 12.76 -6.37
N ARG A 26 -0.07 14.04 -6.30
CA ARG A 26 0.75 15.07 -5.61
C ARG A 26 0.27 15.19 -4.18
N ILE A 27 1.15 14.91 -3.22
CA ILE A 27 0.83 14.78 -1.79
C ILE A 27 1.65 15.81 -1.01
N HIS A 28 0.99 16.53 -0.11
CA HIS A 28 1.61 17.55 0.72
C HIS A 28 1.65 17.11 2.19
N CYS A 29 2.86 16.89 2.69
CA CYS A 29 3.13 16.47 4.07
C CYS A 29 3.97 17.55 4.79
N PRO A 30 3.36 18.66 5.26
CA PRO A 30 4.11 19.81 5.75
C PRO A 30 4.95 19.53 7.01
N LEU A 31 4.57 18.53 7.79
CA LEU A 31 5.28 18.13 9.01
C LEU A 31 6.12 16.87 8.82
N ALA A 32 6.40 16.48 7.56
CA ALA A 32 7.32 15.40 7.29
C ALA A 32 8.77 15.84 7.53
N PRO A 33 9.59 15.03 8.22
CA PRO A 33 11.03 15.28 8.29
C PRO A 33 11.66 15.44 6.89
N PRO A 34 12.71 16.26 6.71
CA PRO A 34 13.39 16.44 5.42
C PRO A 34 13.89 15.11 4.84
N ASN A 35 14.42 14.23 5.69
CA ASN A 35 14.91 12.90 5.34
C ASN A 35 13.87 11.80 5.60
N SER A 36 12.57 12.15 5.59
CA SER A 36 11.52 11.15 5.72
C SER A 36 11.61 10.15 4.57
N LYS A 37 11.30 8.90 4.88
CA LYS A 37 11.16 7.80 3.92
C LYS A 37 9.68 7.45 3.81
N PRO A 38 8.94 8.07 2.88
CA PRO A 38 7.56 7.68 2.63
C PRO A 38 7.53 6.29 1.99
N ASN A 39 6.46 5.54 2.25
CA ASN A 39 6.21 4.27 1.59
C ASN A 39 5.00 4.40 0.66
N VAL A 40 5.05 3.70 -0.45
CA VAL A 40 4.00 3.67 -1.47
C VAL A 40 3.73 2.23 -1.86
N VAL A 41 2.47 1.86 -1.85
CA VAL A 41 1.99 0.57 -2.35
C VAL A 41 0.89 0.81 -3.37
N SER A 42 0.88 -0.03 -4.41
CA SER A 42 -0.24 -0.10 -5.35
C SER A 42 -0.53 -1.56 -5.63
N ASP A 43 -1.77 -1.99 -5.43
CA ASP A 43 -2.21 -3.34 -5.73
C ASP A 43 -3.63 -3.31 -6.31
N GLY A 44 -3.76 -3.74 -7.56
CA GLY A 44 -4.98 -3.56 -8.33
C GLY A 44 -5.44 -2.11 -8.29
N GLN A 45 -6.64 -1.88 -7.77
CA GLN A 45 -7.27 -0.56 -7.63
C GLN A 45 -6.87 0.18 -6.35
N ILE A 46 -6.11 -0.44 -5.45
CA ILE A 46 -5.74 0.12 -4.17
C ILE A 46 -4.45 0.92 -4.32
N PHE A 47 -4.46 2.15 -3.84
CA PHE A 47 -3.29 2.99 -3.64
C PHE A 47 -3.12 3.25 -2.14
N GLY A 48 -1.94 2.96 -1.61
CA GLY A 48 -1.59 3.26 -0.23
C GLY A 48 -0.33 4.11 -0.17
N PHE A 49 -0.39 5.18 0.63
CA PHE A 49 0.77 6.02 0.91
C PHE A 49 0.90 6.24 2.42
N THR A 50 2.11 6.11 2.95
CA THR A 50 2.44 6.53 4.31
C THR A 50 3.64 7.46 4.33
N CYS A 51 3.63 8.45 5.22
CA CYS A 51 4.79 9.32 5.43
C CYS A 51 4.96 9.63 6.92
N PRO A 52 6.20 9.51 7.47
CA PRO A 52 6.50 9.96 8.81
C PRO A 52 6.09 11.42 9.03
N LYS A 53 5.62 11.72 10.25
CA LYS A 53 5.19 13.05 10.70
C LYS A 53 5.88 13.38 12.02
N MET A 54 6.49 14.55 12.13
CA MET A 54 7.21 14.97 13.33
C MET A 54 6.31 14.95 14.58
N GLY A 55 6.71 14.16 15.59
CA GLY A 55 6.09 14.13 16.92
C GLY A 55 4.63 13.66 16.96
N ARG A 56 4.14 12.97 15.92
CA ARG A 56 2.73 12.53 15.79
C ARG A 56 2.61 11.23 15.00
N SER A 57 1.41 10.66 14.98
CA SER A 57 1.03 9.57 14.07
C SER A 57 1.32 9.95 12.60
N PRO A 58 1.73 8.98 11.76
CA PRO A 58 2.13 9.23 10.39
C PRO A 58 0.98 9.80 9.55
N TYR A 59 1.35 10.42 8.43
CA TYR A 59 0.41 10.66 7.35
C TYR A 59 0.04 9.33 6.69
N TYR A 60 -1.24 9.15 6.39
CA TYR A 60 -1.75 7.99 5.66
C TYR A 60 -2.76 8.43 4.62
N LEU A 61 -2.62 7.93 3.41
CA LEU A 61 -3.52 8.20 2.31
C LEU A 61 -3.85 6.89 1.59
N PRO A 62 -4.94 6.22 2.00
CA PRO A 62 -5.53 5.12 1.24
C PRO A 62 -6.50 5.69 0.20
N LEU A 63 -6.32 5.33 -1.07
CA LEU A 63 -7.27 5.66 -2.14
C LEU A 63 -7.70 4.38 -2.85
N TYR A 64 -8.98 4.32 -3.20
CA TYR A 64 -9.49 3.33 -4.14
C TYR A 64 -9.69 4.00 -5.49
N LEU A 65 -8.90 3.57 -6.47
CA LEU A 65 -8.90 4.09 -7.83
C LEU A 65 -9.95 3.34 -8.67
N PRO A 66 -10.61 4.00 -9.63
CA PRO A 66 -11.64 3.36 -10.46
C PRO A 66 -11.08 2.36 -11.48
N MET A 67 -9.76 2.31 -11.66
CA MET A 67 -9.07 1.34 -12.51
C MET A 67 -7.81 0.83 -11.80
N PRO A 68 -7.36 -0.39 -12.11
CA PRO A 68 -6.13 -0.88 -11.54
C PRO A 68 -4.93 -0.03 -12.00
N VAL A 69 -3.90 0.05 -11.17
CA VAL A 69 -2.65 0.76 -11.45
C VAL A 69 -1.47 -0.03 -10.93
N HIS A 70 -0.28 0.27 -11.44
CA HIS A 70 0.93 -0.44 -11.04
C HIS A 70 2.18 0.43 -11.15
N SER A 71 3.32 -0.15 -10.73
CA SER A 71 4.66 0.43 -10.86
C SER A 71 4.78 1.83 -10.24
N PRO A 72 4.49 1.99 -8.93
CA PRO A 72 4.50 3.28 -8.28
C PRO A 72 5.93 3.83 -8.25
N THR A 73 6.12 5.07 -8.70
CA THR A 73 7.38 5.79 -8.55
C THR A 73 7.16 7.02 -7.69
N LEU A 74 7.97 7.16 -6.63
CA LEU A 74 7.90 8.28 -5.70
C LEU A 74 9.07 9.23 -5.95
N VAL A 75 8.77 10.51 -6.18
CA VAL A 75 9.75 11.58 -6.33
C VAL A 75 9.41 12.71 -5.36
N ARG A 76 10.44 13.30 -4.74
CA ARG A 76 10.28 14.51 -3.93
C ARG A 76 10.45 15.74 -4.83
N ASP A 77 9.49 16.64 -4.82
CA ASP A 77 9.53 17.94 -5.48
C ASP A 77 10.01 18.99 -4.46
N PRO A 78 11.30 19.36 -4.46
CA PRO A 78 11.85 20.29 -3.47
C PRO A 78 11.31 21.71 -3.64
N ALA A 79 10.95 22.12 -4.87
CA ALA A 79 10.48 23.47 -5.15
C ALA A 79 9.09 23.75 -4.55
N ARG A 80 8.25 22.71 -4.46
CA ARG A 80 6.87 22.83 -3.96
C ARG A 80 6.65 22.10 -2.64
N SER A 81 7.72 21.61 -2.01
CA SER A 81 7.69 20.80 -0.79
C SER A 81 6.63 19.68 -0.86
N ALA A 82 6.58 18.99 -1.99
CA ALA A 82 5.57 17.98 -2.28
C ALA A 82 6.21 16.61 -2.58
N LEU A 83 5.42 15.57 -2.38
CA LEU A 83 5.74 14.20 -2.78
C LEU A 83 4.86 13.85 -3.96
N ILE A 84 5.47 13.44 -5.08
CA ILE A 84 4.77 13.10 -6.31
C ILE A 84 4.90 11.60 -6.48
N VAL A 85 3.76 10.91 -6.49
CA VAL A 85 3.69 9.50 -6.88
C VAL A 85 3.15 9.41 -8.30
N THR A 86 3.87 8.73 -9.18
CA THR A 86 3.37 8.39 -10.51
C THR A 86 2.98 6.91 -10.53
N LEU A 87 1.76 6.64 -11.00
CA LEU A 87 1.16 5.32 -11.13
C LEU A 87 0.90 5.08 -12.62
N ARG A 88 1.23 3.88 -13.12
CA ARG A 88 0.96 3.53 -14.53
C ARG A 88 -0.42 2.95 -14.70
N LYS A 89 -1.10 3.37 -15.77
CA LYS A 89 -2.36 2.81 -16.22
C LYS A 89 -2.09 1.50 -17.00
N PRO A 90 -3.01 0.52 -16.92
CA PRO A 90 -2.89 -0.73 -17.66
C PRO A 90 -3.10 -0.52 -19.17
N GLN A 91 -3.90 0.47 -19.54
CA GLN A 91 -4.22 0.81 -20.93
C GLN A 91 -4.12 2.33 -21.11
N PRO A 92 -3.41 2.80 -22.16
CA PRO A 92 -3.38 4.20 -22.50
C PRO A 92 -4.77 4.77 -22.85
N GLY A 93 -5.00 6.04 -22.55
CA GLY A 93 -6.21 6.77 -22.94
C GLY A 93 -7.44 6.54 -22.04
N VAL A 94 -7.37 5.62 -21.07
CA VAL A 94 -8.45 5.45 -20.09
C VAL A 94 -8.41 6.61 -19.09
N HIS A 95 -9.45 7.43 -19.06
CA HIS A 95 -9.51 8.63 -18.22
C HIS A 95 -10.39 8.41 -16.98
N ILE A 96 -9.90 8.81 -15.81
CA ILE A 96 -10.68 8.86 -14.57
C ILE A 96 -11.56 10.11 -14.57
N PRO A 97 -12.90 10.01 -14.58
CA PRO A 97 -13.74 11.18 -14.40
C PRO A 97 -13.61 11.71 -12.96
N GLY A 98 -13.41 13.03 -12.83
CA GLY A 98 -13.39 13.70 -11.52
C GLY A 98 -12.36 13.15 -10.52
N PRO A 99 -11.06 13.07 -10.86
CA PRO A 99 -10.04 12.52 -9.95
C PRO A 99 -9.94 13.30 -8.63
N SER A 100 -10.32 14.58 -8.63
CA SER A 100 -10.43 15.42 -7.44
C SER A 100 -11.53 15.01 -6.46
N LEU A 101 -12.45 14.13 -6.89
CA LEU A 101 -13.56 13.62 -6.08
C LEU A 101 -13.21 12.33 -5.34
N LEU A 102 -12.07 11.70 -5.65
CA LEU A 102 -11.65 10.48 -4.96
C LEU A 102 -11.33 10.82 -3.50
N GLN A 103 -12.16 10.31 -2.58
CA GLN A 103 -11.99 10.50 -1.15
C GLN A 103 -11.14 9.37 -0.54
N PRO A 104 -10.44 9.62 0.58
CA PRO A 104 -9.68 8.61 1.27
C PRO A 104 -10.58 7.51 1.84
N SER A 105 -10.24 6.24 1.58
CA SER A 105 -10.95 5.07 2.12
C SER A 105 -10.47 4.75 3.54
N LEU A 106 -10.81 5.60 4.51
CA LEU A 106 -10.47 5.37 5.92
C LEU A 106 -11.51 4.43 6.55
N HIS A 107 -11.27 3.12 6.50
CA HIS A 107 -11.99 2.21 7.37
C HIS A 107 -11.41 2.34 8.80
N PRO A 108 -12.23 2.66 9.83
CA PRO A 108 -11.77 2.87 11.20
C PRO A 108 -11.24 1.59 11.88
N ASP A 109 -11.45 0.41 11.28
CA ASP A 109 -11.22 -0.91 11.91
C ASP A 109 -10.18 -1.79 11.21
N LEU A 110 -9.52 -1.31 10.15
CA LEU A 110 -8.49 -2.11 9.48
C LEU A 110 -7.10 -1.77 10.06
N PRO A 111 -6.47 -2.67 10.84
CA PRO A 111 -5.10 -2.48 11.25
C PRO A 111 -4.19 -2.43 10.02
N PHE A 112 -3.26 -1.48 10.05
CA PHE A 112 -2.16 -1.36 9.11
C PHE A 112 -1.34 -2.66 9.13
N ILE A 113 -1.28 -3.38 8.00
CA ILE A 113 -0.38 -4.52 7.82
C ILE A 113 0.80 -4.09 6.92
N PRO A 114 1.93 -3.64 7.49
CA PRO A 114 3.18 -3.41 6.76
C PRO A 114 3.98 -4.70 6.53
N GLU A 115 3.36 -5.87 6.45
CA GLU A 115 4.05 -7.17 6.26
C GLU A 115 4.28 -7.55 4.78
N ILE A 116 3.98 -6.68 3.80
CA ILE A 116 4.23 -7.03 2.38
C ILE A 116 5.66 -6.66 1.93
N MET A 117 6.56 -6.28 2.85
CA MET A 117 7.96 -5.96 2.52
C MET A 117 9.01 -6.91 3.10
N ASP A 118 8.64 -7.99 3.80
CA ASP A 118 9.63 -8.96 4.28
C ASP A 118 9.05 -10.37 4.44
N SER A 119 9.03 -11.17 3.37
CA SER A 119 9.31 -12.60 3.44
C SER A 119 9.17 -13.25 2.07
N GLY A 120 10.25 -13.89 1.63
CA GLY A 120 10.24 -14.77 0.48
C GLY A 120 9.12 -15.80 0.59
N ALA A 121 8.41 -15.99 -0.52
CA ALA A 121 7.38 -17.01 -0.65
C ALA A 121 7.99 -18.40 -0.42
N LYS A 122 7.98 -18.88 0.84
CA LYS A 122 7.87 -20.30 1.14
C LYS A 122 6.38 -20.59 1.23
N ILE A 123 5.82 -21.03 0.11
CA ILE A 123 4.53 -21.70 0.07
C ILE A 123 4.66 -22.95 0.95
N PRO A 124 3.92 -23.14 2.06
CA PRO A 124 3.72 -24.48 2.57
C PRO A 124 2.76 -25.16 1.59
N VAL A 125 3.29 -26.09 0.78
CA VAL A 125 2.47 -27.09 0.10
C VAL A 125 1.72 -27.85 1.20
N SER A 126 0.42 -27.61 1.30
CA SER A 126 -0.51 -28.55 1.94
C SER A 126 -0.54 -29.79 1.04
N SER A 127 0.14 -30.85 1.46
CA SER A 127 -0.04 -32.18 0.87
C SER A 127 -1.42 -32.70 1.29
N PRO A 128 -2.28 -33.15 0.37
CA PRO A 128 -3.51 -33.83 0.73
C PRO A 128 -3.23 -35.27 1.17
N ASP A 129 -4.06 -35.74 2.10
CA ASP A 129 -4.19 -37.10 2.61
C ASP A 129 -3.99 -38.21 1.57
N THR A 130 -3.09 -39.15 1.87
CA THR A 130 -3.27 -40.55 1.47
C THR A 130 -2.86 -41.48 2.61
N LEU A 131 -3.89 -41.94 3.32
CA LEU A 131 -4.09 -43.25 3.94
C LEU A 131 -2.92 -44.26 3.89
N ASP A 132 -2.52 -44.66 5.09
CA ASP A 132 -2.23 -46.02 5.55
C ASP A 132 -2.24 -47.14 4.49
N ASN A 133 -1.12 -47.87 4.38
CA ASN A 133 -1.02 -49.32 4.27
C ASN A 133 0.23 -49.73 3.48
N ARG A 134 1.30 -50.16 4.18
CA ARG A 134 2.08 -51.35 3.79
C ARG A 134 3.10 -51.74 4.85
N GLN A 135 2.78 -52.86 5.48
CA GLN A 135 3.62 -53.71 6.32
C GLN A 135 5.02 -53.94 5.71
N SER A 136 6.06 -53.76 6.52
CA SER A 136 7.38 -54.30 6.27
C SER A 136 7.62 -55.47 7.21
N TYR A 137 7.58 -56.67 6.64
CA TYR A 137 8.16 -57.89 7.20
C TYR A 137 9.67 -57.72 7.38
N LEU A 138 10.23 -58.16 8.52
CA LEU A 138 11.36 -59.09 8.60
C LEU A 138 11.76 -59.33 10.06
N GLY A 139 11.72 -60.60 10.46
CA GLY A 139 12.14 -61.09 11.77
C GLY A 139 11.92 -62.60 11.87
N ILE A 140 12.70 -63.37 11.09
CA ILE A 140 12.91 -64.82 11.30
C ILE A 140 14.41 -65.04 11.10
N ASP A 141 15.14 -65.11 12.20
CA ASP A 141 15.86 -66.32 12.65
C ASP A 141 16.15 -66.17 14.16
#